data_AF-A0A512DHE9-F1
#
_entry.id   AF-A0A512DHE9-F1
#
_cell.length_a   1.000
_cell.length_b   1.000
_cell.length_c   1.000
_cell.angle_alpha   90.00
_cell.angle_beta   90.00
_cell.angle_gamma   90.00
#
_symmetry.space_group_name_H-M   'P 1'
#
loop_
_entity.id
_entity.type
_entity.pdbx_description
1 polymer ?
#
loop_
_entity_poly.entity_id
_entity_poly.type
_entity_poly.pdbx_seq_one_letter_code
_entity_poly.pdbx_strand_id
1 'polypeptide(L)'
;MGTTLVGLWLPHGLSQAVVFHVGDSRLYRFRKGRLDQVTHDHSLYQAWVDAGRSGDPPNRNIIMRALGIVDDVEADFSVQPIQADDIYLLCSDGLNGMVPDDTIIDILADIGETSLDAAWRQLIQEANDHGGKDNVTVVLARFL
;
A
#
# COMPACT_ATOMS: atom_id res chain seq x y z
N MET A 1 16.54 -13.49 -8.93
CA MET A 1 15.62 -12.40 -9.33
C MET A 1 14.52 -12.40 -8.29
N GLY A 2 14.18 -11.24 -7.71
CA GLY A 2 13.17 -11.18 -6.65
C GLY A 2 12.08 -10.16 -6.93
N THR A 3 10.94 -10.30 -6.25
CA THR A 3 9.79 -9.42 -6.37
C THR A 3 9.09 -9.25 -5.03
N THR A 4 8.42 -8.12 -4.83
CA THR A 4 7.46 -7.96 -3.74
C THR A 4 6.11 -8.55 -4.14
N LEU A 5 5.22 -8.70 -3.16
CA LEU A 5 3.84 -9.13 -3.32
C LEU A 5 2.97 -8.41 -2.30
N VAL A 6 1.83 -7.89 -2.73
CA VAL A 6 0.76 -7.46 -1.85
C VAL A 6 -0.56 -7.88 -2.47
N GLY A 7 -1.49 -8.35 -1.65
CA GLY A 7 -2.76 -8.86 -2.14
C GLY A 7 -3.89 -8.73 -1.14
N LEU A 8 -5.10 -8.70 -1.69
CA LEU A 8 -6.37 -8.69 -1.00
C LEU A 8 -7.21 -9.83 -1.55
N TRP A 9 -7.58 -10.78 -0.70
CA TRP A 9 -8.46 -11.88 -1.06
C TRP A 9 -9.79 -11.76 -0.33
N LEU A 10 -10.88 -11.97 -1.05
CA LEU A 10 -12.24 -11.97 -0.54
C LEU A 10 -12.78 -13.40 -0.59
N PRO A 11 -12.75 -14.14 0.53
CA PRO A 11 -13.36 -15.46 0.60
C PRO A 11 -14.88 -15.35 0.37
N HIS A 12 -15.40 -16.25 -0.46
CA HIS A 12 -16.82 -16.26 -0.78
C HIS A 12 -17.67 -16.51 0.48
N GLY A 13 -18.69 -15.66 0.69
CA GLY A 13 -19.63 -15.80 1.80
C GLY A 13 -19.15 -15.22 3.14
N LEU A 14 -17.98 -14.57 3.19
CA LEU A 14 -17.49 -13.87 4.38
C LEU A 14 -17.50 -12.35 4.16
N SER A 15 -17.77 -11.58 5.22
CA SER A 15 -17.67 -10.11 5.25
C SER A 15 -16.27 -9.62 5.68
N GLN A 16 -15.24 -10.41 5.37
CA GLN A 16 -13.87 -10.17 5.78
C GLN A 16 -12.95 -10.36 4.58
N ALA A 17 -11.95 -9.51 4.47
CA ALA A 17 -10.88 -9.66 3.50
C ALA A 17 -9.63 -10.21 4.19
N VAL A 18 -8.90 -11.06 3.48
CA VAL A 18 -7.57 -11.52 3.88
C VAL A 18 -6.54 -10.71 3.12
N VAL A 19 -5.73 -9.95 3.84
CA VAL A 19 -4.57 -9.24 3.30
C VAL A 19 -3.35 -10.12 3.48
N PHE A 20 -2.49 -10.15 2.47
CA PHE A 20 -1.19 -10.81 2.52
C PHE A 20 -0.13 -9.97 1.83
N HIS A 21 1.09 -9.92 2.38
CA HIS A 21 2.18 -9.19 1.76
C HIS A 21 3.57 -9.75 2.05
N VAL A 22 4.49 -9.48 1.13
CA VAL A 22 5.93 -9.68 1.24
C VAL A 22 6.63 -8.51 0.56
N GLY A 23 7.34 -7.70 1.33
CA GLY A 23 8.12 -6.57 0.80
C GLY A 23 7.57 -5.25 1.29
N ASP A 24 7.75 -4.21 0.48
CA ASP A 24 7.38 -2.82 0.75
C ASP A 24 6.34 -2.26 -0.23
N SER A 25 5.77 -3.10 -1.11
CA SER A 25 4.47 -2.80 -1.72
C SER A 25 3.40 -2.75 -0.64
N ARG A 26 2.53 -1.76 -0.69
CA ARG A 26 1.60 -1.44 0.41
C ARG A 26 0.16 -1.72 0.05
N LEU A 27 -0.62 -2.01 1.08
CA LEU A 27 -2.08 -1.95 1.05
C LEU A 27 -2.56 -0.98 2.12
N TYR A 28 -3.36 -0.02 1.67
CA TYR A 28 -4.05 0.94 2.53
C TYR A 28 -5.55 0.68 2.53
N ARG A 29 -6.20 1.03 3.64
CA ARG A 29 -7.65 1.14 3.74
C ARG A 29 -8.03 2.58 3.98
N PHE A 30 -8.82 3.13 3.07
CA PHE A 30 -9.50 4.39 3.26
C PHE A 30 -10.94 4.15 3.75
N ARG A 31 -11.26 4.68 4.92
CA ARG A 31 -12.58 4.55 5.56
C ARG A 31 -12.91 5.84 6.29
N LYS A 32 -14.07 6.44 5.99
CA LYS A 32 -14.59 7.63 6.68
C LYS A 32 -13.55 8.77 6.80
N GLY A 33 -12.84 9.06 5.70
CA GLY A 33 -11.84 10.13 5.64
C GLY A 33 -10.48 9.78 6.25
N ARG A 34 -10.26 8.54 6.71
CA ARG A 34 -8.97 8.08 7.24
C ARG A 34 -8.32 7.08 6.32
N LEU A 35 -7.05 7.31 6.01
CA LEU A 35 -6.17 6.35 5.36
C LEU A 35 -5.36 5.62 6.44
N ASP A 36 -5.62 4.33 6.62
CA ASP A 36 -4.81 3.47 7.48
C ASP A 36 -3.95 2.54 6.61
N GLN A 37 -2.64 2.55 6.81
CA GLN A 37 -1.74 1.54 6.22
C GLN A 37 -1.98 0.19 6.91
N VAL A 38 -2.39 -0.82 6.14
CA VAL A 38 -2.76 -2.14 6.67
C VAL A 38 -1.55 -3.09 6.70
N THR A 39 -0.67 -2.98 5.71
CA THR A 39 0.56 -3.76 5.62
C THR A 39 1.71 -3.06 6.34
N HIS A 40 2.68 -3.81 6.81
CA HIS A 40 3.87 -3.27 7.49
C HIS A 40 5.11 -3.58 6.66
N ASP A 41 5.82 -2.56 6.18
CA ASP A 41 6.88 -2.74 5.19
C ASP A 41 7.98 -3.68 5.70
N HIS A 42 8.37 -4.66 4.89
CA HIS A 42 9.53 -5.49 5.17
C HIS A 42 10.83 -4.79 4.72
N SER A 43 11.09 -3.58 5.21
CA SER A 43 12.25 -2.76 4.85
C SER A 43 13.13 -2.42 6.06
N LEU A 44 14.42 -2.16 5.80
CA LEU A 44 15.35 -1.76 6.86
C LEU A 44 14.94 -0.42 7.49
N TYR A 45 14.35 0.47 6.70
CA TYR A 45 13.78 1.72 7.19
C TYR A 45 12.65 1.47 8.19
N GLN A 46 11.71 0.57 7.87
CA GLN A 46 10.62 0.23 8.78
C GLN A 46 11.14 -0.37 10.09
N ALA A 47 12.07 -1.32 10.03
CA ALA A 47 12.70 -1.87 11.24
C ALA A 47 13.43 -0.81 12.08
N TRP A 48 14.02 0.20 11.44
CA TRP A 48 14.65 1.32 12.15
C TRP A 48 13.61 2.19 12.87
N VAL A 49 12.48 2.48 12.21
CA VAL A 49 11.34 3.21 12.79
C VAL A 49 10.76 2.45 13.98
N ASP A 50 10.49 1.15 13.82
CA ASP A 50 9.90 0.31 14.87
C ASP A 50 10.79 0.20 16.11
N ALA A 51 12.11 0.20 15.89
CA ALA A 51 13.09 0.17 16.96
C ALA A 51 13.23 1.51 17.71
N GLY A 52 12.51 2.56 17.30
CA GLY A 52 12.55 3.89 17.91
C GLY A 52 13.95 4.51 17.89
N ARG A 53 14.77 4.14 16.89
CA ARG A 53 16.16 4.60 16.81
C ARG A 53 16.21 6.10 16.50
N SER A 54 17.28 6.74 16.96
CA SER A 54 17.58 8.14 16.68
C SER A 54 18.82 8.24 15.78
N GLY A 55 18.90 9.32 15.00
CA GLY A 55 19.97 9.57 14.02
C GLY A 55 19.48 9.49 12.58
N ASP A 56 20.41 9.35 11.65
CA ASP A 56 20.09 9.29 10.23
C ASP A 56 19.39 7.96 9.89
N PRO A 57 18.18 8.00 9.30
CA PRO A 57 17.49 6.78 8.91
C PRO A 57 18.21 6.10 7.74
N PRO A 58 18.15 4.77 7.63
CA PRO A 58 18.67 4.05 6.48
C PRO A 58 17.86 4.38 5.21
N ASN A 59 18.40 4.02 4.05
CA ASN A 59 17.68 4.18 2.79
C ASN A 59 16.39 3.35 2.80
N ARG A 60 15.29 3.94 2.32
CA ARG A 60 13.96 3.31 2.23
C ARG A 60 13.94 2.10 1.30
N ASN A 61 14.79 2.08 0.27
CA ASN A 61 14.78 1.05 -0.79
C ASN A 61 15.51 -0.25 -0.39
N ILE A 62 15.92 -0.41 0.87
CA ILE A 62 16.57 -1.65 1.35
C ILE A 62 15.48 -2.60 1.86
N ILE A 63 15.04 -3.51 0.99
CA ILE A 63 14.04 -4.55 1.28
C ILE A 63 14.71 -5.72 2.02
N MET A 64 14.08 -6.17 3.11
CA MET A 64 14.53 -7.29 3.94
C MET A 64 13.84 -8.62 3.59
N ARG A 65 12.64 -8.59 3.00
CA ARG A 65 11.93 -9.80 2.55
C ARG A 65 11.35 -9.59 1.14
N ALA A 66 11.65 -10.52 0.23
CA ALA A 66 11.11 -10.54 -1.12
C ALA A 66 11.01 -11.99 -1.62
N LEU A 67 10.05 -12.27 -2.51
CA LEU A 67 9.89 -13.57 -3.14
C LEU A 67 11.09 -13.86 -4.06
N GLY A 68 11.57 -15.11 -4.08
CA GLY A 68 12.63 -15.56 -5.01
C GLY A 68 14.06 -15.15 -4.65
N ILE A 69 14.27 -14.56 -3.47
CA ILE A 69 15.61 -14.28 -2.91
C ILE A 69 16.13 -15.45 -2.07
N VAL A 70 15.24 -16.11 -1.34
CA VAL A 70 15.49 -17.30 -0.50
C VAL A 70 14.43 -18.36 -0.80
N ASP A 71 14.72 -19.63 -0.50
CA ASP A 71 13.84 -20.76 -0.81
C ASP A 71 12.49 -20.67 -0.09
N ASP A 72 12.51 -20.29 1.19
CA ASP A 72 11.32 -20.08 2.02
C ASP A 72 11.23 -18.61 2.46
N VAL A 73 10.07 -18.00 2.22
CA VAL A 73 9.78 -16.62 2.60
C VAL A 73 8.52 -16.55 3.44
N GLU A 74 8.63 -15.91 4.59
CA GLU A 74 7.51 -15.67 5.48
C GLU A 74 6.69 -14.49 4.95
N ALA A 75 5.41 -14.77 4.65
CA ALA A 75 4.44 -13.76 4.30
C ALA A 75 3.64 -13.36 5.54
N ASP A 76 3.36 -12.06 5.64
CA ASP A 76 2.52 -11.53 6.70
C ASP A 76 1.06 -11.57 6.23
N PHE A 77 0.15 -11.90 7.15
CA PHE A 77 -1.28 -11.99 6.88
C PHE A 77 -2.06 -11.16 7.90
N SER A 78 -3.15 -10.51 7.46
CA SER A 78 -4.12 -9.91 8.37
C SER A 78 -5.54 -10.07 7.85
N VAL A 79 -6.51 -10.14 8.78
CA VAL A 79 -7.93 -10.19 8.45
C VAL A 79 -8.55 -8.83 8.69
N GLN A 80 -9.16 -8.25 7.65
CA GLN A 80 -9.78 -6.94 7.70
C GLN A 80 -11.31 -7.07 7.60
N PRO A 81 -12.08 -6.56 8.57
CA PRO A 81 -13.53 -6.47 8.41
C PRO A 81 -13.86 -5.46 7.31
N ILE A 82 -14.73 -5.84 6.39
CA ILE A 82 -15.17 -4.99 5.30
C ILE A 82 -16.40 -4.20 5.75
N GLN A 83 -16.42 -2.92 5.43
CA GLN A 83 -17.59 -2.04 5.59
C GLN A 83 -17.99 -1.45 4.25
N ALA A 84 -19.26 -1.07 4.13
CA ALA A 84 -19.72 -0.29 2.98
C ALA A 84 -18.88 0.99 2.86
N ASP A 85 -18.58 1.35 1.62
CA ASP A 85 -17.75 2.49 1.22
C ASP A 85 -16.27 2.41 1.61
N ASP A 86 -15.79 1.26 2.09
CA ASP A 86 -14.35 1.03 2.19
C ASP A 86 -13.71 1.11 0.81
N ILE A 87 -12.59 1.81 0.73
CA ILE A 87 -11.72 1.81 -0.43
C ILE A 87 -10.38 1.21 -0.02
N TYR A 88 -9.96 0.17 -0.73
CA TYR A 88 -8.64 -0.42 -0.58
C TYR A 88 -7.76 0.01 -1.74
N LEU A 89 -6.57 0.51 -1.39
CA LEU A 89 -5.52 0.92 -2.32
C LEU A 89 -4.34 -0.02 -2.16
N LEU A 90 -4.00 -0.76 -3.23
CA LEU A 90 -2.75 -1.50 -3.32
C LEU A 90 -1.81 -0.73 -4.23
N CYS A 91 -0.55 -0.56 -3.82
CA CYS A 91 0.43 0.15 -4.63
C CYS A 91 1.85 -0.41 -4.48
N SER A 92 2.67 -0.18 -5.51
CA SER A 92 4.12 -0.29 -5.38
C SER A 92 4.70 0.91 -4.60
N ASP A 93 5.94 0.76 -4.15
CA ASP A 93 6.76 1.83 -3.57
C ASP A 93 6.92 3.06 -4.49
N GLY A 94 6.81 2.88 -5.81
CA GLY A 94 6.73 3.98 -6.76
C GLY A 94 5.60 4.99 -6.48
N LEU A 95 4.50 4.58 -5.82
CA LEU A 95 3.48 5.54 -5.35
C LEU A 95 3.87 6.15 -4.00
N ASN A 96 3.96 5.34 -2.94
CA ASN A 96 4.15 5.84 -1.57
C ASN A 96 5.55 6.40 -1.28
N GLY A 97 6.51 6.18 -2.18
CA GLY A 97 7.81 6.83 -2.17
C GLY A 97 7.80 8.23 -2.78
N MET A 98 6.79 8.57 -3.60
CA MET A 98 6.68 9.84 -4.33
C MET A 98 5.55 10.72 -3.81
N VAL A 99 4.41 10.12 -3.48
CA VAL A 99 3.16 10.82 -3.11
C VAL A 99 2.96 10.75 -1.59
N PRO A 100 2.84 11.89 -0.89
CA PRO A 100 2.53 11.92 0.54
C PRO A 100 1.13 11.36 0.85
N ASP A 101 0.99 10.77 2.04
CA ASP A 101 -0.29 10.17 2.49
C ASP A 101 -1.45 11.17 2.51
N ASP A 102 -1.20 12.45 2.86
CA ASP A 102 -2.23 13.50 2.87
C ASP A 102 -2.81 13.75 1.46
N THR A 103 -1.95 13.73 0.43
CA THR A 103 -2.40 13.82 -0.97
C THR A 103 -3.21 12.61 -1.38
N ILE A 104 -2.82 11.41 -0.94
CA ILE A 104 -3.61 10.19 -1.19
C ILE A 104 -4.99 10.31 -0.50
N ILE A 105 -5.05 10.81 0.74
CA ILE A 105 -6.29 11.04 1.48
C ILE A 105 -7.22 11.96 0.70
N ASP A 106 -6.73 13.11 0.23
CA ASP A 106 -7.53 14.10 -0.50
C ASP A 106 -8.12 13.48 -1.79
N ILE A 107 -7.29 12.78 -2.57
CA ILE A 107 -7.75 12.12 -3.81
C ILE A 107 -8.82 11.06 -3.53
N LEU A 108 -8.64 10.26 -2.47
CA LEU A 108 -9.61 9.21 -2.13
C LEU A 108 -10.90 9.77 -1.53
N ALA A 109 -10.83 10.90 -0.82
CA ALA A 109 -12.00 11.59 -0.29
C ALA A 109 -12.94 12.10 -1.39
N ASP A 110 -12.37 12.56 -2.51
CA ASP A 110 -13.11 13.10 -3.65
C ASP A 110 -13.77 12.03 -4.55
N ILE A 111 -13.58 10.74 -4.26
CA ILE A 111 -14.20 9.63 -5.03
C ILE A 111 -15.73 9.70 -5.03
N GLY A 112 -16.35 10.25 -3.97
CA GLY A 112 -17.80 10.41 -3.91
C GLY A 112 -18.35 11.35 -5.00
N GLU A 113 -17.58 12.37 -5.37
CA GLU A 113 -17.90 13.33 -6.43
C GLU A 113 -17.35 12.90 -7.79
N THR A 114 -16.34 12.02 -7.78
CA THR A 114 -15.65 11.52 -8.97
C THR A 114 -15.86 10.01 -9.16
N SER A 115 -14.86 9.29 -9.66
CA SER A 115 -14.92 7.85 -9.92
C SER A 115 -13.59 7.19 -9.58
N LEU A 116 -13.59 5.87 -9.38
CA LEU A 116 -12.36 5.11 -9.20
C LEU A 116 -11.39 5.27 -10.38
N ASP A 117 -11.90 5.43 -11.61
CA ASP A 117 -11.06 5.64 -12.80
C ASP A 117 -10.30 6.98 -12.74
N ALA A 118 -10.98 8.03 -12.30
CA ALA A 118 -10.35 9.34 -12.12
C ALA A 118 -9.30 9.29 -10.99
N ALA A 119 -9.63 8.64 -9.87
CA ALA A 119 -8.75 8.58 -8.70
C ALA A 119 -7.43 7.85 -8.97
N TRP A 120 -7.45 6.66 -9.60
CA TRP A 120 -6.19 5.96 -9.89
C TRP A 120 -5.33 6.73 -10.89
N ARG A 121 -5.94 7.39 -11.90
CA ARG A 121 -5.20 8.23 -12.85
C ARG A 121 -4.53 9.41 -12.16
N GLN A 122 -5.25 10.06 -11.25
CA GLN A 122 -4.71 11.17 -10.47
C GLN A 122 -3.55 10.71 -9.58
N LEU A 123 -3.65 9.56 -8.92
CA LEU A 123 -2.54 8.99 -8.13
C LEU A 123 -1.29 8.75 -8.98
N ILE A 124 -1.44 8.20 -10.20
CA ILE A 124 -0.32 8.01 -11.13
C ILE A 124 0.25 9.35 -11.58
N GLN A 125 -0.60 10.33 -11.87
CA GLN A 125 -0.17 11.66 -12.29
C GLN A 125 0.63 12.36 -11.18
N GLU A 126 0.14 12.36 -9.95
CA GLU A 126 0.85 12.89 -8.79
C GLU A 126 2.23 12.24 -8.62
N ALA A 127 2.33 10.92 -8.73
CA ALA A 127 3.63 10.24 -8.61
C ALA A 127 4.62 10.67 -9.71
N ASN A 128 4.14 10.89 -10.95
CA ASN A 128 4.96 11.40 -12.04
C ASN A 128 5.38 12.86 -11.80
N ASP A 129 4.47 13.70 -11.33
CA ASP A 129 4.75 15.12 -11.05
C ASP A 129 5.73 15.30 -9.89
N HIS A 130 5.75 14.36 -8.94
CA HIS A 130 6.76 14.26 -7.87
C HIS A 130 8.10 13.65 -8.32
N GLY A 131 8.26 13.43 -9.63
CA GLY A 131 9.54 13.11 -10.27
C GLY A 131 9.60 11.73 -10.95
N GLY A 132 8.60 10.87 -10.76
CA GLY A 132 8.45 9.61 -11.53
C GLY A 132 9.70 8.74 -11.54
N LYS A 133 10.39 8.63 -10.39
CA LYS A 133 11.72 7.97 -10.32
C LYS A 133 11.67 6.45 -10.34
N ASP A 134 10.47 5.86 -10.23
CA ASP A 134 10.26 4.42 -10.21
C ASP A 134 8.97 4.05 -10.95
N ASN A 135 8.76 2.75 -11.19
CA ASN A 135 7.53 2.22 -11.73
C ASN A 135 6.39 2.32 -10.72
N VAL A 136 5.32 3.01 -11.13
CA VAL A 136 4.15 3.24 -10.30
C VAL A 136 3.05 2.28 -10.72
N THR A 137 2.59 1.44 -9.80
CA THR A 137 1.44 0.55 -9.98
C THR A 137 0.42 0.83 -8.89
N VAL A 138 -0.86 0.91 -9.28
CA VAL A 138 -1.98 1.18 -8.37
C VAL A 138 -3.16 0.27 -8.72
N VAL A 139 -3.81 -0.27 -7.68
CA VAL A 139 -5.11 -0.94 -7.77
C VAL A 139 -6.04 -0.34 -6.72
N LEU A 140 -7.22 0.09 -7.15
CA LEU A 140 -8.29 0.55 -6.26
C LEU A 140 -9.47 -0.43 -6.28
N ALA A 141 -9.99 -0.75 -5.10
CA ALA A 141 -11.20 -1.53 -4.94
C ALA A 141 -12.14 -0.85 -3.93
N ARG A 142 -13.37 -0.52 -4.34
CA ARG A 142 -14.41 0.00 -3.44
C ARG A 142 -15.43 -1.09 -3.13
N PHE A 143 -15.79 -1.19 -1.86
CA PHE A 143 -16.82 -2.10 -1.37
C PHE A 143 -18.14 -1.37 -1.21
N LEU A 144 -19.21 -1.96 -1.74
CA LEU A 144 -20.57 -1.42 -1.75
C LEU A 144 -21.50 -2.27 -0.89
#